data_AF-A0A4R2B1X0-F1
#
_entry.id   AF-A0A4R2B1X0-F1
#
_cell.length_a   1.000
_cell.length_b   1.000
_cell.length_c   1.000
_cell.angle_alpha   90.00
_cell.angle_beta   90.00
_cell.angle_gamma   90.00
#
_symmetry.space_group_name_H-M   'P 1'
#
loop_
_entity.id
_entity.type
_entity.pdbx_description
1 polymer ?
#
loop_
_entity_poly.entity_id
_entity_poly.type
_entity_poly.pdbx_seq_one_letter_code
_entity_poly.pdbx_strand_id
1 'polypeptide(L)'
;MYHLYCRMYQRTLKAVMKVLPWRQPELVEGEKSLSKLPGLIKKNGVKNVLIVTDKGITKIGLMDGLLYELTSIGIKYVIYNKTVPNPTIDNIEEALMSYRANGCEGILAFGGGSPMDCAKGVGARLARPEKSISEMKGQLKVRKAIPPLFAVPTTSGTGSEATLAAVISNSKTHEKYAVLDTLLYWILC
;
A
#
# COMPACT_ATOMS: atom_id res chain seq x y z
N MET A 1 -18.76 -32.23 -12.98
CA MET A 1 -18.61 -30.94 -13.69
C MET A 1 -17.79 -29.91 -12.88
N TYR A 2 -18.21 -29.53 -11.67
CA TYR A 2 -17.52 -28.50 -10.86
C TYR A 2 -16.03 -28.77 -10.56
N HIS A 3 -15.69 -30.02 -10.21
CA HIS A 3 -14.31 -30.40 -9.90
C HIS A 3 -13.35 -30.27 -11.09
N LEU A 4 -13.81 -30.59 -12.32
CA LEU A 4 -13.01 -30.46 -13.53
C LEU A 4 -12.74 -28.99 -13.85
N TYR A 5 -13.76 -28.14 -13.70
CA TYR A 5 -13.63 -26.68 -13.83
C TYR A 5 -12.60 -26.12 -12.84
N CYS A 6 -12.68 -26.47 -11.56
CA CYS A 6 -11.72 -26.01 -10.55
C CYS A 6 -10.29 -26.46 -10.87
N ARG A 7 -10.11 -27.72 -11.29
CA ARG A 7 -8.79 -28.26 -11.68
C ARG A 7 -8.22 -27.55 -12.91
N MET A 8 -9.06 -27.28 -13.91
CA MET A 8 -8.66 -26.53 -15.11
C MET A 8 -8.27 -25.10 -14.73
N TYR A 9 -9.10 -24.40 -13.96
CA TYR A 9 -8.82 -23.05 -13.48
C TYR A 9 -7.49 -22.98 -12.70
N GLN A 10 -7.24 -23.91 -11.78
CA GLN A 10 -5.99 -23.99 -11.02
C GLN A 10 -4.78 -24.24 -11.93
N ARG A 11 -4.89 -25.14 -12.92
CA ARG A 11 -3.82 -25.41 -13.89
C ARG A 11 -3.52 -24.20 -14.75
N THR A 12 -4.56 -23.49 -15.21
CA THR A 12 -4.42 -22.25 -15.98
C THR A 12 -3.75 -21.17 -15.14
N LEU A 13 -4.20 -20.93 -13.91
CA LEU A 13 -3.54 -19.99 -13.00
C LEU A 13 -2.07 -20.36 -12.77
N LYS A 14 -1.77 -21.64 -12.53
CA LYS A 14 -0.37 -22.11 -12.35
C LYS A 14 0.50 -21.83 -13.57
N ALA A 15 -0.04 -21.98 -14.78
CA ALA A 15 0.66 -21.62 -16.01
C ALA A 15 0.85 -20.11 -16.15
N VAL A 16 -0.22 -19.33 -15.90
CA VAL A 16 -0.19 -17.85 -15.95
C VAL A 16 0.77 -17.27 -14.92
N MET A 17 0.88 -17.87 -13.73
CA MET A 17 1.85 -17.48 -12.72
C MET A 17 3.30 -17.58 -13.21
N LYS A 18 3.64 -18.42 -14.19
CA LYS A 18 5.02 -18.47 -14.71
C LYS A 18 5.39 -17.31 -15.63
N VAL A 19 4.39 -16.64 -16.20
CA VAL A 19 4.57 -15.56 -17.18
C VAL A 19 4.21 -14.18 -16.61
N LEU A 20 3.56 -14.13 -15.44
CA LEU A 20 3.28 -12.88 -14.76
C LEU A 20 4.61 -12.21 -14.32
N PRO A 21 4.75 -10.88 -14.51
CA PRO A 21 5.92 -10.15 -14.08
C PRO A 21 5.89 -9.99 -12.55
N TRP A 22 6.38 -10.99 -11.83
CA TRP A 22 6.58 -10.88 -10.39
C TRP A 22 7.68 -9.85 -10.14
N ARG A 23 7.31 -8.71 -9.56
CA ARG A 23 8.28 -7.75 -9.07
C ARG A 23 8.76 -8.23 -7.70
N GLN A 24 10.07 -8.22 -7.49
CA GLN A 24 10.62 -8.37 -6.15
C GLN A 24 10.72 -6.97 -5.54
N PRO A 25 10.15 -6.72 -4.35
CA PRO A 25 10.32 -5.44 -3.69
C PRO A 25 11.80 -5.21 -3.40
N GLU A 26 12.28 -3.98 -3.57
CA GLU A 26 13.60 -3.59 -3.07
C GLU A 26 13.55 -3.66 -1.55
N LEU A 27 14.34 -4.54 -0.95
CA LEU A 27 14.31 -4.87 0.46
C LEU A 27 15.47 -4.19 1.18
N VAL A 28 15.17 -3.35 2.16
CA VAL A 28 16.16 -2.65 2.98
C VAL A 28 16.12 -3.25 4.38
N GLU A 29 17.09 -4.12 4.68
CA GLU A 29 17.19 -4.80 5.98
C GLU A 29 18.37 -4.30 6.81
N GLY A 30 18.32 -4.60 8.11
CA GLY A 30 19.40 -4.36 9.07
C GLY A 30 19.10 -3.27 10.09
N GLU A 31 19.97 -3.17 11.08
CA GLU A 31 19.88 -2.10 12.08
C GLU A 31 19.94 -0.72 11.39
N LYS A 32 19.02 0.16 11.79
CA LYS A 32 18.86 1.50 11.20
C LYS A 32 18.49 1.48 9.70
N SER A 33 17.82 0.44 9.19
CA SER A 33 17.26 0.44 7.82
C SER A 33 16.42 1.69 7.56
N LEU A 34 15.63 2.12 8.55
CA LEU A 34 14.75 3.28 8.48
C LEU A 34 15.48 4.58 8.09
N SER A 35 16.76 4.75 8.44
CA SER A 35 17.50 5.97 8.08
C SER A 35 17.93 6.03 6.62
N LYS A 36 17.87 4.90 5.90
CA LYS A 36 18.11 4.84 4.45
C LYS A 36 16.86 5.25 3.66
N LEU A 37 15.68 5.15 4.27
CA LEU A 37 14.40 5.35 3.60
C LEU A 37 14.22 6.76 3.01
N PRO A 38 14.55 7.87 3.72
CA PRO A 38 14.45 9.22 3.14
C PRO A 38 15.30 9.36 1.86
N GLY A 39 16.50 8.79 1.85
CA GLY A 39 17.37 8.77 0.67
C GLY A 39 16.75 8.00 -0.51
N LEU A 40 16.08 6.88 -0.24
CA LEU A 40 15.37 6.11 -1.27
C LEU A 40 14.16 6.85 -1.81
N ILE A 41 13.39 7.52 -0.95
CA ILE A 41 12.26 8.36 -1.38
C ILE A 41 12.76 9.46 -2.32
N LYS A 42 13.86 10.14 -1.96
CA LYS A 42 14.51 11.16 -2.79
C LYS A 42 15.01 10.60 -4.12
N LYS A 43 15.65 9.43 -4.11
CA LYS A 43 16.16 8.74 -5.31
C LYS A 43 15.04 8.38 -6.30
N ASN A 44 13.84 8.10 -5.81
CA ASN A 44 12.64 7.86 -6.60
C ASN A 44 11.97 9.16 -7.11
N GLY A 45 12.58 10.32 -6.89
CA GLY A 45 12.08 11.61 -7.38
C GLY A 45 10.90 12.17 -6.59
N VAL A 46 10.56 11.59 -5.44
CA VAL A 46 9.44 12.04 -4.61
C VAL A 46 9.88 13.19 -3.71
N LYS A 47 9.20 14.34 -3.81
CA LYS A 47 9.42 15.54 -2.98
C LYS A 47 8.35 15.72 -1.92
N ASN A 48 7.14 15.23 -2.19
CA ASN A 48 6.01 15.27 -1.28
C ASN A 48 5.44 13.86 -1.08
N VAL A 49 5.40 13.35 0.15
CA VAL A 49 4.93 11.99 0.44
C VAL A 49 3.68 12.00 1.33
N LEU A 50 2.70 11.16 1.01
CA LEU A 50 1.60 10.84 1.93
C LEU A 50 2.04 9.72 2.85
N ILE A 51 2.09 9.97 4.15
CA ILE A 51 2.35 8.96 5.18
C ILE A 51 1.00 8.41 5.65
N VAL A 52 0.75 7.11 5.44
CA VAL A 52 -0.44 6.40 5.90
C VAL A 52 -0.07 5.57 7.13
N THR A 53 -0.74 5.83 8.25
CA THR A 53 -0.46 5.20 9.56
C THR A 53 -1.75 5.07 10.36
N ASP A 54 -1.66 4.54 11.58
CA ASP A 54 -2.71 4.58 12.59
C ASP A 54 -2.40 5.58 13.73
N LYS A 55 -3.43 5.90 14.53
CA LYS A 55 -3.34 6.84 15.65
C LYS A 55 -2.40 6.36 16.76
N GLY A 56 -2.31 5.05 16.96
CA GLY A 56 -1.47 4.45 18.00
C GLY A 56 0.00 4.76 17.74
N ILE A 57 0.46 4.53 16.51
CA ILE A 57 1.83 4.85 16.07
C ILE A 57 2.14 6.35 16.19
N THR A 58 1.21 7.23 15.77
CA THR A 58 1.45 8.67 15.91
C THR A 58 1.52 9.11 17.36
N LYS A 59 0.76 8.48 18.27
CA LYS A 59 0.73 8.84 19.69
C LYS A 59 2.03 8.49 20.40
N ILE A 60 2.70 7.42 19.98
CA ILE A 60 3.96 6.96 20.59
C ILE A 60 5.21 7.63 20.00
N GLY A 61 5.07 8.48 18.99
CA GLY A 61 6.22 9.19 18.36
C GLY A 61 7.17 8.28 17.59
N LEU A 62 6.73 7.08 17.18
CA LEU A 62 7.61 6.07 16.56
C LEU A 62 8.21 6.54 15.22
N MET A 63 7.56 7.50 14.55
CA MET A 63 8.02 8.05 13.28
C MET A 63 8.92 9.29 13.42
N ASP A 64 9.12 9.83 14.63
CA ASP A 64 9.70 11.18 14.80
C ASP A 64 11.10 11.31 14.16
N GLY A 65 11.94 10.28 14.31
CA GLY A 65 13.26 10.23 13.65
C GLY A 65 13.16 10.25 12.12
N LEU A 66 12.23 9.48 11.55
CA LEU A 66 11.98 9.47 10.11
C LEU A 66 11.47 10.83 9.61
N LEU A 67 10.53 11.45 10.34
CA LEU A 67 9.97 12.76 9.97
C LEU A 67 11.04 13.86 10.01
N TYR A 68 11.92 13.82 11.01
CA TYR A 68 13.08 14.71 11.10
C TYR A 68 14.00 14.55 9.90
N GLU A 69 14.35 13.31 9.54
CA GLU A 69 15.22 13.05 8.39
C GLU A 69 14.58 13.43 7.05
N LEU A 70 13.29 13.18 6.84
CA LEU A 70 12.56 13.64 5.65
C LEU A 70 12.65 15.16 5.50
N THR A 71 12.45 15.88 6.60
CA THR A 71 12.53 17.34 6.64
C THR A 71 13.95 17.82 6.36
N SER A 72 14.96 17.19 6.95
CA SER A 72 16.37 17.59 6.80
C SER A 72 16.88 17.47 5.35
N ILE A 73 16.34 16.52 4.58
CA ILE A 73 16.69 16.35 3.16
C ILE A 73 15.76 17.07 2.18
N GLY A 74 14.79 17.83 2.69
CA GLY A 74 13.87 18.68 1.94
C GLY A 74 12.63 17.98 1.37
N ILE A 75 12.25 16.81 1.90
CA ILE A 75 11.02 16.10 1.52
C ILE A 75 9.88 16.55 2.43
N LYS A 76 8.81 17.07 1.84
CA LYS A 76 7.58 17.40 2.57
C LYS A 76 6.76 16.13 2.77
N TYR A 77 5.99 16.08 3.84
CA TYR A 77 5.11 14.97 4.11
C TYR A 77 3.75 15.43 4.65
N VAL A 78 2.75 14.57 4.48
CA VAL A 78 1.41 14.73 5.04
C VAL A 78 1.02 13.44 5.70
N ILE A 79 0.53 13.52 6.94
CA ILE A 79 0.19 12.32 7.73
C ILE A 79 -1.32 12.09 7.67
N TYR A 80 -1.72 10.90 7.20
CA TYR A 80 -3.03 10.32 7.37
C TYR A 80 -2.96 9.22 8.44
N ASN A 81 -3.45 9.52 9.64
CA ASN A 81 -3.39 8.60 10.80
C ASN A 81 -4.75 8.03 11.21
N LYS A 82 -5.78 8.16 10.38
CA LYS A 82 -7.15 7.73 10.71
C LYS A 82 -7.45 6.28 10.29
N THR A 83 -6.42 5.52 9.90
CA THR A 83 -6.60 4.13 9.48
C THR A 83 -7.13 3.28 10.64
N VAL A 84 -8.14 2.47 10.35
CA VAL A 84 -8.75 1.52 11.30
C VAL A 84 -8.35 0.07 10.96
N PRO A 85 -8.46 -0.87 11.91
CA PRO A 85 -8.27 -2.29 11.61
C PRO A 85 -9.18 -2.76 10.47
N ASN A 86 -8.60 -3.33 9.41
CA ASN A 86 -9.27 -3.62 8.13
C ASN A 86 -9.85 -2.35 7.48
N PRO A 87 -9.02 -1.55 6.79
CA PRO A 87 -9.37 -0.20 6.36
C PRO A 87 -10.65 -0.18 5.53
N THR A 88 -11.44 0.87 5.72
CA THR A 88 -12.68 1.05 4.96
C THR A 88 -12.42 1.74 3.62
N ILE A 89 -13.40 1.67 2.72
CA ILE A 89 -13.41 2.48 1.50
C ILE A 89 -13.31 3.98 1.86
N ASP A 90 -14.00 4.40 2.91
CA ASP A 90 -13.97 5.79 3.37
C ASP A 90 -12.56 6.21 3.82
N ASN A 91 -11.82 5.33 4.50
CA ASN A 91 -10.41 5.62 4.84
C ASN A 91 -9.55 5.85 3.60
N ILE A 92 -9.75 5.03 2.57
CA ILE A 92 -9.00 5.14 1.31
C ILE A 92 -9.33 6.44 0.60
N GLU A 93 -10.60 6.80 0.49
CA GLU A 93 -11.02 8.05 -0.18
C GLU A 93 -10.58 9.29 0.61
N GLU A 94 -10.61 9.26 1.94
CA GLU A 94 -10.06 10.34 2.77
C GLU A 94 -8.55 10.52 2.58
N ALA A 95 -7.80 9.41 2.61
CA ALA A 95 -6.35 9.43 2.38
C ALA A 95 -6.02 9.90 0.95
N LEU A 96 -6.82 9.48 -0.04
CA LEU A 96 -6.71 9.93 -1.43
C LEU A 96 -6.96 11.43 -1.58
N MET A 97 -7.96 11.98 -0.90
CA MET A 97 -8.21 13.42 -0.88
C MET A 97 -7.00 14.16 -0.30
N SER A 98 -6.43 13.67 0.80
CA SER A 98 -5.23 14.22 1.41
C SER A 98 -4.03 14.19 0.46
N TYR A 99 -3.82 13.06 -0.23
CA TYR A 99 -2.78 12.90 -1.26
C TYR A 99 -2.88 13.98 -2.33
N ARG A 100 -4.08 14.18 -2.89
CA ARG A 100 -4.32 15.11 -4.01
C ARG A 100 -4.22 16.56 -3.55
N ALA A 101 -4.85 16.90 -2.42
CA ALA A 101 -4.88 18.27 -1.90
C ALA A 101 -3.49 18.83 -1.61
N ASN A 102 -2.54 17.96 -1.25
CA ASN A 102 -1.18 18.36 -0.89
C ASN A 102 -0.15 18.08 -2.00
N GLY A 103 -0.60 17.67 -3.18
CA GLY A 103 0.30 17.37 -4.31
C GLY A 103 1.36 16.33 -3.94
N CYS A 104 0.96 15.26 -3.23
CA CYS A 104 1.85 14.15 -2.95
C CYS A 104 2.20 13.41 -4.25
N GLU A 105 3.41 12.86 -4.30
CA GLU A 105 3.98 12.16 -5.46
C GLU A 105 4.28 10.70 -5.12
N GLY A 106 4.35 10.35 -3.83
CA GLY A 106 4.53 9.00 -3.34
C GLY A 106 3.71 8.74 -2.08
N ILE A 107 3.61 7.47 -1.71
CA ILE A 107 2.88 7.00 -0.53
C ILE A 107 3.85 6.20 0.36
N LEU A 108 3.88 6.48 1.65
CA LEU A 108 4.63 5.74 2.65
C LEU A 108 3.65 5.13 3.66
N ALA A 109 3.50 3.81 3.63
CA ALA A 109 2.76 3.07 4.64
C ALA A 109 3.68 2.78 5.82
N PHE A 110 3.34 3.30 7.00
CA PHE A 110 4.07 3.06 8.24
C PHE A 110 3.12 2.39 9.22
N GLY A 111 3.37 1.13 9.56
CA GLY A 111 2.55 0.40 10.53
C GLY A 111 2.39 -1.08 10.23
N GLY A 112 1.29 -1.67 10.70
CA GLY A 112 0.92 -3.05 10.36
C GLY A 112 0.17 -3.18 9.03
N GLY A 113 -0.52 -4.30 8.84
CA GLY A 113 -1.26 -4.56 7.60
C GLY A 113 -2.40 -3.58 7.29
N SER A 114 -3.01 -2.93 8.29
CA SER A 114 -4.13 -2.00 8.03
C SER A 114 -3.69 -0.69 7.34
N PRO A 115 -2.68 0.05 7.84
CA PRO A 115 -2.08 1.16 7.09
C PRO A 115 -1.59 0.78 5.69
N MET A 116 -0.99 -0.41 5.55
CA MET A 116 -0.51 -0.90 4.25
C MET A 116 -1.65 -1.17 3.26
N ASP A 117 -2.70 -1.86 3.69
CA ASP A 117 -3.85 -2.15 2.82
C ASP A 117 -4.58 -0.86 2.42
N CYS A 118 -4.63 0.13 3.32
CA CYS A 118 -5.15 1.46 3.02
C CYS A 118 -4.29 2.15 1.95
N ALA A 119 -2.97 2.17 2.12
CA ALA A 119 -2.03 2.76 1.16
C ALA A 119 -2.10 2.11 -0.23
N LYS A 120 -2.22 0.77 -0.29
CA LYS A 120 -2.48 0.02 -1.53
C LYS A 120 -3.80 0.44 -2.18
N GLY A 121 -4.86 0.59 -1.39
CA GLY A 121 -6.15 1.09 -1.85
C GLY A 121 -6.04 2.48 -2.47
N VAL A 122 -5.31 3.40 -1.82
CA VAL A 122 -5.03 4.74 -2.36
C VAL A 122 -4.29 4.65 -3.69
N GLY A 123 -3.23 3.83 -3.76
CA GLY A 123 -2.49 3.56 -4.99
C GLY A 123 -3.39 3.04 -6.12
N ALA A 124 -4.27 2.07 -5.83
CA ALA A 124 -5.23 1.54 -6.79
C ALA A 124 -6.19 2.61 -7.32
N ARG A 125 -6.69 3.52 -6.45
CA ARG A 125 -7.56 4.63 -6.86
C ARG A 125 -6.85 5.70 -7.65
N LEU A 126 -5.57 5.95 -7.37
CA LEU A 126 -4.74 6.84 -8.18
C LEU A 126 -4.50 6.26 -9.58
N ALA A 127 -4.27 4.95 -9.67
CA ALA A 127 -4.12 4.27 -10.95
C ALA A 127 -5.44 4.20 -11.75
N ARG A 128 -6.57 4.08 -11.06
CA ARG A 128 -7.92 3.95 -11.65
C ARG A 128 -8.88 4.99 -11.11
N PRO A 129 -8.69 6.30 -11.43
CA PRO A 129 -9.54 7.37 -10.91
C PRO A 129 -11.02 7.17 -11.27
N GLU A 130 -11.30 6.52 -12.40
CA GLU A 130 -12.63 6.24 -12.92
C GLU A 130 -13.38 5.11 -12.22
N LYS A 131 -12.71 4.30 -11.38
CA LYS A 131 -13.31 3.12 -10.71
C LYS A 131 -13.28 3.24 -9.20
N SER A 132 -14.39 2.92 -8.55
CA SER A 132 -14.42 2.70 -7.11
C SER A 132 -13.57 1.48 -6.70
N ILE A 133 -13.17 1.43 -5.43
CA ILE A 133 -12.48 0.25 -4.87
C ILE A 133 -13.33 -1.01 -5.03
N SER A 134 -14.65 -0.92 -4.87
CA SER A 134 -15.56 -2.06 -4.97
C SER A 134 -15.59 -2.67 -6.37
N GLU A 135 -15.47 -1.86 -7.42
CA GLU A 135 -15.37 -2.36 -8.80
C GLU A 135 -14.05 -3.10 -9.05
N MET A 136 -13.01 -2.77 -8.28
CA MET A 136 -11.69 -3.40 -8.32
C MET A 136 -11.57 -4.65 -7.42
N LYS A 137 -12.65 -5.08 -6.76
CA LYS A 137 -12.73 -6.36 -6.00
C LYS A 137 -12.30 -7.55 -6.86
N GLY A 138 -11.36 -8.35 -6.38
CA GLY A 138 -10.87 -9.56 -7.06
C GLY A 138 -9.44 -9.43 -7.59
N GLN A 139 -9.13 -10.18 -8.65
CA GLN A 139 -7.76 -10.34 -9.17
C GLN A 139 -7.52 -9.50 -10.45
N LEU A 140 -6.36 -8.85 -10.53
CA LEU A 140 -5.81 -8.17 -11.71
C LEU A 140 -6.76 -7.13 -12.33
N LYS A 141 -7.36 -6.27 -11.51
CA LYS A 141 -8.31 -5.22 -11.93
C LYS A 141 -7.73 -3.80 -11.95
N VAL A 142 -6.58 -3.57 -11.31
CA VAL A 142 -5.88 -2.27 -11.32
C VAL A 142 -5.21 -2.07 -12.68
N ARG A 143 -4.36 -3.02 -13.13
CA ARG A 143 -3.75 -3.03 -14.49
C ARG A 143 -3.09 -1.71 -14.96
N LYS A 144 -2.81 -0.77 -14.07
CA LYS A 144 -2.15 0.52 -14.31
C LYS A 144 -1.15 0.76 -13.20
N ALA A 145 -0.02 1.39 -13.52
CA ALA A 145 1.02 1.67 -12.55
C ALA A 145 0.50 2.56 -11.43
N ILE A 146 0.88 2.24 -10.20
CA ILE A 146 0.62 3.07 -9.02
C ILE A 146 1.82 4.00 -8.77
N PRO A 147 1.63 5.11 -8.03
CA PRO A 147 2.74 5.94 -7.57
C PRO A 147 3.74 5.14 -6.71
N PRO A 148 4.98 5.62 -6.55
CA PRO A 148 5.95 5.02 -5.63
C PRO A 148 5.33 4.78 -4.26
N LEU A 149 5.41 3.53 -3.81
CA LEU A 149 4.78 3.05 -2.60
C LEU A 149 5.86 2.40 -1.72
N PHE A 150 6.07 2.98 -0.53
CA PHE A 150 7.06 2.55 0.45
C PHE A 150 6.34 1.90 1.63
N ALA A 151 6.88 0.81 2.18
CA ALA A 151 6.34 0.15 3.37
C ALA A 151 7.38 0.05 4.47
N VAL A 152 6.97 0.42 5.69
CA VAL A 152 7.71 0.21 6.94
C VAL A 152 6.82 -0.60 7.88
N PRO A 153 7.05 -1.93 8.01
CA PRO A 153 6.29 -2.78 8.90
C PRO A 153 6.66 -2.53 10.36
N THR A 154 5.65 -2.31 11.20
CA THR A 154 5.82 -2.24 12.67
C THR A 154 5.36 -3.50 13.39
N THR A 155 4.83 -4.48 12.67
CA THR A 155 4.35 -5.75 13.22
C THR A 155 4.92 -6.95 12.45
N SER A 156 5.41 -7.94 13.18
CA SER A 156 5.92 -9.19 12.62
C SER A 156 4.81 -10.22 12.40
N GLY A 157 3.79 -9.91 11.60
CA GLY A 157 2.60 -10.78 11.52
C GLY A 157 1.81 -10.82 10.22
N THR A 158 1.51 -9.68 9.59
CA THR A 158 0.55 -9.67 8.49
C THR A 158 1.14 -10.06 7.14
N GLY A 159 2.43 -9.82 6.91
CA GLY A 159 3.04 -10.02 5.59
C GLY A 159 2.41 -9.14 4.50
N SER A 160 1.60 -8.12 4.86
CA SER A 160 0.95 -7.21 3.93
C SER A 160 1.98 -6.44 3.09
N GLU A 161 3.16 -6.22 3.64
CA GLU A 161 4.35 -5.67 3.00
C GLU A 161 4.91 -6.61 1.91
N ALA A 162 4.73 -7.93 2.02
CA ALA A 162 5.23 -8.91 1.06
C ALA A 162 4.14 -9.46 0.10
N THR A 163 2.88 -9.02 0.25
CA THR A 163 1.74 -9.57 -0.51
C THR A 163 1.22 -8.61 -1.58
N LEU A 164 0.53 -9.16 -2.59
CA LEU A 164 -0.17 -8.39 -3.63
C LEU A 164 -1.60 -7.99 -3.24
N ALA A 165 -2.05 -8.43 -2.08
CA ALA A 165 -3.42 -8.26 -1.64
C ALA A 165 -3.55 -6.99 -0.80
N ALA A 166 -4.59 -6.21 -1.04
CA ALA A 166 -5.13 -5.24 -0.11
C ALA A 166 -6.47 -5.75 0.39
N VAL A 167 -6.64 -5.88 1.71
CA VAL A 167 -7.88 -6.36 2.30
C VAL A 167 -8.69 -5.16 2.81
N ILE A 168 -9.86 -4.96 2.22
CA ILE A 168 -10.65 -3.74 2.39
C ILE A 168 -12.05 -4.11 2.86
N SER A 169 -12.57 -3.30 3.78
CA SER A 169 -13.92 -3.44 4.34
C SER A 169 -14.87 -2.44 3.69
N ASN A 170 -16.06 -2.87 3.27
CA ASN A 170 -17.13 -1.97 2.89
C ASN A 170 -18.01 -1.66 4.11
N SER A 171 -17.98 -0.41 4.57
CA SER A 171 -18.77 0.07 5.72
C SER A 171 -20.27 -0.05 5.51
N LYS A 172 -20.76 0.00 4.25
CA LYS A 172 -22.19 -0.04 3.91
C LYS A 172 -22.74 -1.45 3.80
N THR A 173 -21.98 -2.38 3.21
CA THR A 173 -22.42 -3.76 2.98
C THR A 173 -21.91 -4.74 4.04
N HIS A 174 -21.02 -4.29 4.93
CA HIS A 174 -20.27 -5.11 5.88
C HIS A 174 -19.46 -6.25 5.23
N GLU A 175 -19.30 -6.23 3.91
CA GLU A 175 -18.47 -7.19 3.20
C GLU A 175 -16.99 -6.82 3.31
N LYS A 176 -16.17 -7.85 3.53
CA LYS A 176 -14.72 -7.77 3.44
C LYS A 176 -14.26 -8.44 2.15
N TYR A 177 -13.41 -7.77 1.39
CA TYR A 177 -12.89 -8.32 0.14
C TYR A 177 -11.44 -7.93 -0.12
N ALA A 178 -10.80 -8.69 -0.99
CA ALA A 178 -9.43 -8.46 -1.39
C ALA A 178 -9.36 -7.85 -2.80
N VAL A 179 -8.44 -6.90 -2.96
CA VAL A 179 -7.95 -6.41 -4.25
C VAL A 179 -6.56 -7.01 -4.43
N LEU A 180 -6.38 -7.90 -5.40
CA LEU A 180 -5.10 -8.55 -5.69
C LEU A 180 -4.60 -8.07 -7.05
N ASP A 181 -3.45 -7.40 -7.09
CA ASP A 181 -2.85 -6.99 -8.36
C ASP A 181 -1.31 -6.99 -8.29
N THR A 182 -0.67 -7.38 -9.39
CA THR A 182 0.80 -7.38 -9.55
C THR A 182 1.37 -5.97 -9.71
N LEU A 183 0.56 -4.94 -9.53
CA LEU A 183 1.01 -3.56 -9.51
C LEU A 183 0.97 -2.97 -8.10
N LEU A 184 0.43 -3.70 -7.12
CA LEU A 184 0.43 -3.34 -5.69
C LEU A 184 1.73 -3.80 -5.01
N TYR A 185 2.87 -3.48 -5.60
CA TYR A 185 4.21 -3.78 -5.06
C TYR A 185 4.84 -2.57 -4.37
N TRP A 186 5.81 -2.88 -3.50
CA TRP A 186 6.45 -1.95 -2.59
C TRP A 186 7.93 -1.75 -2.92
N ILE A 187 8.48 -0.65 -2.44
CA ILE A 187 9.85 -0.61 -1.93
C ILE A 187 9.73 -0.84 -0.42
N LEU A 188 10.37 -1.88 0.10
CA LEU A 188 10.19 -2.39 1.46
C LEU A 188 11.41 -2.04 2.31
N CYS A 189 11.19 -1.46 3.50
CA CYS A 189 12.25 -1.00 4.39
C CYS A 189 12.01 -1.38 5.85
#